data_AF-A0AAW0Y3Q9-F1
#
_entry.id   AF-A0AAW0Y3Q9-F1
#
_cell.length_a   1.000
_cell.length_b   1.000
_cell.length_c   1.000
_cell.angle_alpha   90.00
_cell.angle_beta   90.00
_cell.angle_gamma   90.00
#
_symmetry.space_group_name_H-M   'P 1'
#
loop_
_entity.id
_entity.type
_entity.pdbx_description
1 polymer ?
#
loop_
_entity_poly.entity_id
_entity_poly.type
_entity_poly.pdbx_seq_one_letter_code
_entity_poly.pdbx_strand_id
1 'polypeptide(L)'
;MELRGKCTVFAEGCHGHLAKQLYSKFKLRENCESQSYGIGLKELWEVKPENHKPGTIEHTVGWPLDKNTYGGSFLYHLNEEQPLIALGFVIGLDYTNPYLHPFKEFQKFKHHPSVEPVLRGGTRISYGARALNEGGLQCIPKLSFPGGCLIGCSPGFMVVPKIKGTHTAMKSAMLAAESIFESLNNEENADAVWVEPVTYEKKIKDSWMWKELYAARNVRPSFHSPLGVFGGLLYTGLFYILGRGKEPWTLKHGGRDADRLKPASQCKPIAYPKPDGEISFDLLSSVALTGTNHEHDQPPHLTLKDDSVPVEKNYAVFNGPEGHFCPAGVYEYVPLEAGDGVRLQINAQNCIHCKTCDIKCPSQNINWVVPEAGGGPAYDGM
;
A
#
# COMPACT_ATOMS: atom_id res chain seq x y z
N MET A 1 15.33 -25.88 -6.38
CA MET A 1 14.64 -26.58 -5.27
C MET A 1 13.14 -26.41 -5.47
N GLU A 2 12.35 -27.47 -5.40
CA GLU A 2 10.89 -27.39 -5.41
C GLU A 2 10.35 -27.69 -4.01
N LEU A 3 9.44 -26.87 -3.51
CA LEU A 3 8.76 -27.10 -2.24
C LEU A 3 7.34 -27.60 -2.52
N ARG A 4 7.05 -28.83 -2.10
CA ARG A 4 5.75 -29.48 -2.30
C ARG A 4 5.06 -29.64 -0.95
N GLY A 5 3.81 -29.18 -0.86
CA GLY A 5 2.98 -29.33 0.32
C GLY A 5 1.53 -29.62 -0.06
N LYS A 6 0.81 -30.36 0.79
CA LYS A 6 -0.61 -30.66 0.58
C LYS A 6 -1.47 -29.39 0.55
N CYS A 7 -1.06 -28.32 1.24
CA CYS A 7 -1.68 -27.01 1.17
C CYS A 7 -0.61 -25.92 1.25
N THR A 8 -0.59 -25.00 0.27
CA THR A 8 0.32 -23.84 0.25
C THR A 8 -0.41 -22.60 0.75
N VAL A 9 0.16 -21.93 1.75
CA VAL A 9 -0.40 -20.71 2.32
C VAL A 9 0.27 -19.50 1.67
N PHE A 10 -0.53 -18.62 1.06
CA PHE A 10 -0.06 -17.42 0.39
C PHE A 10 -0.20 -16.21 1.30
N ALA A 11 0.94 -15.71 1.79
CA ALA A 11 1.05 -14.66 2.80
C ALA A 11 1.95 -13.49 2.37
N GLU A 12 2.02 -13.20 1.07
CA GLU A 12 2.93 -12.18 0.47
C GLU A 12 2.69 -10.73 0.95
N GLY A 13 1.65 -10.49 1.76
CA GLY A 13 1.23 -9.17 2.18
C GLY A 13 0.50 -8.40 1.07
N CYS A 14 0.44 -7.07 1.22
CA CYS A 14 -0.28 -6.20 0.29
C CYS A 14 0.21 -6.39 -1.15
N HIS A 15 -0.73 -6.69 -2.06
CA HIS A 15 -0.48 -6.87 -3.49
C HIS A 15 0.61 -7.93 -3.80
N GLY A 16 0.39 -9.13 -3.27
CA GLY A 16 1.20 -10.32 -3.58
C GLY A 16 1.20 -10.65 -5.07
N HIS A 17 2.37 -10.96 -5.62
CA HIS A 17 2.52 -11.19 -7.06
C HIS A 17 2.05 -12.58 -7.49
N LEU A 18 2.15 -13.58 -6.60
CA LEU A 18 1.55 -14.89 -6.82
C LEU A 18 0.04 -14.81 -6.59
N ALA A 19 -0.40 -14.13 -5.52
CA ALA A 19 -1.81 -13.90 -5.22
C ALA A 19 -2.54 -13.23 -6.39
N LYS A 20 -1.93 -12.23 -7.05
CA LYS A 20 -2.45 -11.60 -8.27
C LYS A 20 -2.78 -12.62 -9.36
N GLN A 21 -1.92 -13.60 -9.58
CA GLN A 21 -2.12 -14.66 -10.57
C GLN A 21 -3.17 -15.67 -10.12
N LEU A 22 -3.17 -16.04 -8.84
CA LEU A 22 -4.16 -16.94 -8.24
C LEU A 22 -5.59 -16.40 -8.36
N TYR A 23 -5.79 -15.09 -8.21
CA TYR A 23 -7.09 -14.46 -8.39
C TYR A 23 -7.70 -14.73 -9.77
N SER A 24 -6.88 -14.68 -10.82
CA SER A 24 -7.32 -14.99 -12.18
C SER A 24 -7.50 -16.51 -12.37
N LYS A 25 -6.50 -17.31 -11.98
CA LYS A 25 -6.49 -18.77 -12.17
C LYS A 25 -7.70 -19.47 -11.56
N PHE A 26 -8.10 -19.05 -10.36
CA PHE A 26 -9.21 -19.65 -9.61
C PHE A 26 -10.45 -18.76 -9.54
N LYS A 27 -10.49 -17.66 -10.31
CA LYS A 27 -11.60 -16.69 -10.35
C LYS A 27 -12.05 -16.21 -8.97
N LEU A 28 -11.09 -15.94 -8.08
CA LEU A 28 -11.38 -15.70 -6.65
C LEU A 28 -12.10 -14.37 -6.38
N ARG A 29 -12.22 -13.48 -7.38
CA ARG A 29 -12.85 -12.15 -7.23
C ARG A 29 -14.23 -12.01 -7.88
N GLU A 30 -14.89 -13.12 -8.24
CA GLU A 30 -16.22 -13.07 -8.87
C GLU A 30 -17.29 -12.35 -8.02
N ASN A 31 -17.16 -12.41 -6.70
CA ASN A 31 -18.17 -11.90 -5.76
C ASN A 31 -17.65 -10.78 -4.84
N CYS A 32 -16.63 -10.03 -5.27
CA CYS A 32 -16.10 -8.89 -4.51
C CYS A 32 -15.72 -7.71 -5.42
N GLU A 33 -15.57 -6.53 -4.83
CA GLU A 33 -15.03 -5.37 -5.54
C GLU A 33 -13.51 -5.50 -5.76
N SER A 34 -12.99 -4.75 -6.73
CA SER A 34 -11.54 -4.60 -6.87
C SER A 34 -10.96 -3.99 -5.59
N GLN A 35 -9.82 -4.48 -5.14
CA GLN A 35 -9.14 -3.90 -3.98
C GLN A 35 -8.72 -2.46 -4.31
N SER A 36 -8.84 -1.60 -3.31
CA SER A 36 -8.30 -0.25 -3.32
C SER A 36 -7.12 -0.19 -2.34
N TYR A 37 -6.15 0.67 -2.61
CA TYR A 37 -4.86 0.68 -1.98
C TYR A 37 -4.39 2.10 -1.68
N GLY A 38 -3.62 2.27 -0.62
CA GLY A 38 -2.80 3.46 -0.39
C GLY A 38 -1.32 3.15 -0.53
N ILE A 39 -0.50 4.18 -0.68
CA ILE A 39 0.95 4.12 -0.47
C ILE A 39 1.30 4.80 0.84
N GLY A 40 1.93 4.06 1.74
CA GLY A 40 2.48 4.57 2.99
C GLY A 40 3.98 4.80 2.82
N LEU A 41 4.43 5.99 3.18
CA LEU A 41 5.83 6.35 3.32
C LEU A 41 6.13 6.52 4.80
N LYS A 42 7.29 6.03 5.25
CA LYS A 42 7.72 6.10 6.64
C LYS A 42 9.17 6.55 6.73
N GLU A 43 9.48 7.32 7.75
CA GLU A 43 10.83 7.63 8.22
C GLU A 43 10.92 7.33 9.72
N LEU A 44 12.11 6.96 10.18
CA LEU A 44 12.48 6.96 11.59
C LEU A 44 13.36 8.17 11.87
N TRP A 45 13.09 8.82 13.00
CA TRP A 45 13.78 10.02 13.43
C TRP A 45 14.25 9.89 14.86
N GLU A 46 15.51 10.16 15.11
CA GLU A 46 16.02 10.44 16.45
C GLU A 46 15.88 11.94 16.70
N VAL A 47 15.00 12.34 17.62
CA VAL A 47 14.71 13.75 17.91
C VAL A 47 15.35 14.19 19.20
N LYS A 48 15.37 15.50 19.44
CA LYS A 48 15.84 16.02 20.73
C LYS A 48 14.95 15.53 21.88
N PRO A 49 15.52 15.15 23.04
CA PRO A 49 14.73 14.65 24.17
C PRO A 49 13.59 15.58 24.61
N GLU A 50 13.79 16.90 24.56
CA GLU A 50 12.77 17.89 24.90
C GLU A 50 11.55 17.90 23.95
N ASN A 51 11.72 17.39 22.73
CA ASN A 51 10.65 17.26 21.73
C ASN A 51 9.96 15.88 21.80
N HIS A 52 10.50 14.93 22.58
CA HIS A 52 10.03 13.56 22.63
C HIS A 52 9.03 13.32 23.77
N LYS A 53 7.87 12.72 23.46
CA LYS A 53 6.79 12.40 24.41
C LYS A 53 6.38 10.93 24.29
N PRO A 54 7.14 9.99 24.88
CA PRO A 54 6.93 8.55 24.71
C PRO A 54 5.47 8.11 24.89
N GLY A 55 4.99 7.25 23.98
CA GLY A 55 3.62 6.73 24.00
C GLY A 55 2.56 7.64 23.36
N THR A 56 2.95 8.86 22.93
CA THR A 56 2.07 9.76 22.17
C THR A 56 1.84 9.22 20.77
N ILE A 57 0.58 9.27 20.33
CA ILE A 57 0.11 8.86 19.01
C ILE A 57 -0.64 10.03 18.39
N GLU A 58 -0.18 10.52 17.24
CA GLU A 58 -0.84 11.59 16.49
C GLU A 58 -1.20 11.12 15.07
N HIS A 59 -2.39 11.51 14.63
CA HIS A 59 -2.87 11.32 13.26
C HIS A 59 -3.46 12.64 12.75
N THR A 60 -3.10 13.02 11.53
CA THR A 60 -3.65 14.24 10.91
C THR A 60 -4.20 13.94 9.52
N VAL A 61 -5.22 14.71 9.13
CA VAL A 61 -5.77 14.76 7.77
C VAL A 61 -5.86 16.20 7.32
N GLY A 62 -5.95 16.43 6.00
CA GLY A 62 -5.98 17.77 5.42
C GLY A 62 -4.65 18.12 4.76
N TRP A 63 -4.13 19.32 5.02
CA TRP A 63 -2.92 19.82 4.38
C TRP A 63 -1.75 18.82 4.53
N PRO A 64 -0.96 18.56 3.47
CA PRO A 64 -0.90 19.28 2.19
C PRO A 64 -1.88 18.81 1.11
N LEU A 65 -2.72 17.81 1.39
CA LEU A 65 -3.66 17.25 0.43
C LEU A 65 -4.87 18.15 0.22
N ASP A 66 -5.42 18.11 -0.99
CA ASP A 66 -6.73 18.69 -1.26
C ASP A 66 -7.85 17.83 -0.67
N LYS A 67 -9.05 18.40 -0.52
CA LYS A 67 -10.18 17.73 0.14
C LYS A 67 -10.61 16.40 -0.51
N ASN A 68 -10.34 16.19 -1.79
CA ASN A 68 -10.76 14.99 -2.54
C ASN A 68 -9.63 13.95 -2.64
N THR A 69 -8.43 14.26 -2.19
CA THR A 69 -7.32 13.28 -2.13
C THR A 69 -7.31 12.64 -0.75
N TYR A 70 -7.60 11.34 -0.68
CA TYR A 70 -7.56 10.61 0.57
C TYR A 70 -6.12 10.41 1.04
N GLY A 71 -5.87 10.67 2.32
CA GLY A 71 -4.57 10.48 2.92
C GLY A 71 -4.45 11.20 4.25
N GLY A 72 -3.30 11.05 4.88
CA GLY A 72 -3.03 11.61 6.19
C GLY A 72 -1.70 11.15 6.75
N SER A 73 -1.33 11.72 7.90
CA SER A 73 -0.08 11.38 8.58
C SER A 73 -0.30 10.44 9.76
N PHE A 74 0.78 9.80 10.16
CA PHE A 74 0.92 9.21 11.48
C PHE A 74 2.25 9.63 12.10
N LEU A 75 2.27 9.93 13.39
CA LEU A 75 3.46 10.29 14.15
C LEU A 75 3.38 9.61 15.52
N TYR A 76 4.29 8.67 15.77
CA TYR A 76 4.32 7.87 17.01
C TYR A 76 5.63 8.08 17.74
N HIS A 77 5.56 8.50 19.00
CA HIS A 77 6.71 8.59 19.88
C HIS A 77 6.96 7.22 20.51
N LEU A 78 8.06 6.56 20.11
CA LEU A 78 8.38 5.21 20.56
C LEU A 78 8.88 5.26 22.01
N ASN A 79 8.51 4.26 22.80
CA ASN A 79 8.95 4.17 24.19
C ASN A 79 10.17 3.26 24.31
N GLU A 80 11.24 3.67 23.65
CA GLU A 80 12.56 3.02 23.64
C GLU A 80 13.58 3.89 24.41
N GLU A 81 14.80 3.38 24.62
CA GLU A 81 15.87 4.13 25.31
C GLU A 81 16.25 5.42 24.56
N GLN A 82 16.21 5.39 23.22
CA GLN A 82 16.49 6.53 22.36
C GLN A 82 15.20 7.31 22.05
N PRO A 83 15.26 8.65 21.92
CA PRO A 83 14.11 9.50 21.61
C PRO A 83 13.67 9.35 20.14
N LEU A 84 13.04 8.21 19.82
CA LEU A 84 12.67 7.83 18.46
C LEU A 84 11.23 8.18 18.11
N ILE A 85 11.04 8.72 16.91
CA ILE A 85 9.73 8.95 16.30
C ILE A 85 9.60 8.12 15.04
N ALA A 86 8.52 7.35 14.96
CA ALA A 86 8.04 6.74 13.72
C ALA A 86 7.02 7.69 13.07
N LEU A 87 7.43 8.32 11.97
CA LEU A 87 6.65 9.30 11.24
C LEU A 87 6.35 8.78 9.83
N GLY A 88 5.14 9.00 9.34
CA GLY A 88 4.83 8.68 7.97
C GLY A 88 3.59 9.36 7.43
N PHE A 89 3.35 9.11 6.15
CA PHE A 89 2.27 9.70 5.38
C PHE A 89 1.69 8.67 4.43
N VAL A 90 0.36 8.59 4.41
CA VAL A 90 -0.40 7.70 3.55
C VAL A 90 -1.16 8.52 2.52
N ILE A 91 -1.16 8.07 1.27
CA ILE A 91 -2.01 8.63 0.22
C ILE A 91 -2.73 7.48 -0.48
N GLY A 92 -4.05 7.60 -0.60
CA GLY A 92 -4.88 6.67 -1.37
C GLY A 92 -4.47 6.70 -2.84
N LEU A 93 -4.23 5.54 -3.43
CA LEU A 93 -3.87 5.40 -4.84
C LEU A 93 -5.07 5.65 -5.74
N ASP A 94 -6.24 6.02 -5.22
CA ASP A 94 -7.37 6.55 -5.97
C ASP A 94 -7.24 8.05 -6.34
N TYR A 95 -6.13 8.70 -6.02
CA TYR A 95 -5.87 10.10 -6.41
C TYR A 95 -5.94 10.30 -7.93
N THR A 96 -6.37 11.50 -8.35
CA THR A 96 -6.75 11.78 -9.75
C THR A 96 -5.76 12.66 -10.52
N ASN A 97 -4.97 13.48 -9.83
CA ASN A 97 -4.00 14.38 -10.46
C ASN A 97 -2.69 13.60 -10.77
N PRO A 98 -2.29 13.43 -12.05
CA PRO A 98 -1.08 12.68 -12.39
C PRO A 98 0.22 13.37 -11.96
N TYR A 99 0.18 14.66 -11.62
CA TYR A 99 1.33 15.41 -11.09
C TYR A 99 1.54 15.23 -9.58
N LEU A 100 0.62 14.55 -8.88
CA LEU A 100 0.77 14.27 -7.46
C LEU A 100 1.92 13.31 -7.23
N HIS A 101 2.83 13.68 -6.33
CA HIS A 101 4.00 12.90 -5.99
C HIS A 101 3.97 12.56 -4.49
N PRO A 102 3.61 11.32 -4.10
CA PRO A 102 3.39 10.98 -2.69
C PRO A 102 4.58 11.23 -1.78
N PHE A 103 5.79 10.97 -2.28
CA PHE A 103 7.02 11.34 -1.58
C PHE A 103 7.12 12.84 -1.32
N LYS A 104 6.88 13.68 -2.32
CA LYS A 104 6.98 15.14 -2.15
C LYS A 104 5.87 15.71 -1.27
N GLU A 105 4.67 15.11 -1.28
CA GLU A 105 3.63 15.46 -0.30
C GLU A 105 4.06 15.14 1.13
N PHE A 106 4.67 13.97 1.36
CA PHE A 106 5.21 13.64 2.68
C PHE A 106 6.34 14.59 3.11
N GLN A 107 7.29 14.88 2.23
CA GLN A 107 8.37 15.83 2.53
C GLN A 107 7.83 17.24 2.82
N LYS A 108 6.81 17.68 2.08
CA LYS A 108 6.10 18.96 2.31
C LYS A 108 5.34 18.95 3.64
N PHE A 109 4.66 17.86 3.99
CA PHE A 109 3.91 17.72 5.23
C PHE A 109 4.76 18.00 6.48
N LYS A 110 6.03 17.57 6.49
CA LYS A 110 6.94 17.77 7.62
C LYS A 110 7.20 19.23 7.97
N HIS A 111 6.97 20.15 7.04
CA HIS A 111 7.06 21.61 7.23
C HIS A 111 5.79 22.23 7.83
N HIS A 112 4.78 21.42 8.20
CA HIS A 112 3.63 21.94 8.91
C HIS A 112 4.07 22.51 10.28
N PRO A 113 3.57 23.68 10.73
CA PRO A 113 3.99 24.30 11.98
C PRO A 113 3.79 23.46 13.25
N SER A 114 2.93 22.44 13.20
CA SER A 114 2.73 21.49 14.31
C SER A 114 3.70 20.30 14.29
N VAL A 115 4.43 20.08 13.19
CA VAL A 115 5.29 18.90 12.97
C VAL A 115 6.76 19.32 12.92
N GLU A 116 7.07 20.38 12.17
CA GLU A 116 8.44 20.85 11.99
C GLU A 116 9.18 21.09 13.32
N PRO A 117 8.57 21.70 14.36
CA PRO A 117 9.25 21.89 15.63
C PRO A 117 9.65 20.59 16.33
N VAL A 118 8.90 19.50 16.12
CA VAL A 118 9.18 18.19 16.72
C VAL A 118 10.46 17.59 16.11
N LEU A 119 10.64 17.74 14.81
CA LEU A 119 11.77 17.17 14.05
C LEU A 119 13.01 18.07 14.06
N ARG A 120 12.86 19.36 14.38
CA ARG A 120 13.94 20.35 14.27
C ARG A 120 15.17 19.97 15.10
N GLY A 121 16.31 19.83 14.41
CA GLY A 121 17.58 19.44 15.00
C GLY A 121 17.62 17.97 15.45
N GLY A 122 16.66 17.16 15.01
CA GLY A 122 16.75 15.70 15.02
C GLY A 122 17.46 15.17 13.78
N THR A 123 17.71 13.86 13.77
CA THR A 123 18.36 13.15 12.69
C THR A 123 17.41 12.10 12.11
N ARG A 124 17.22 12.14 10.79
CA ARG A 124 16.51 11.09 10.07
C ARG A 124 17.42 9.88 9.86
N ILE A 125 17.04 8.73 10.40
CA ILE A 125 17.90 7.53 10.43
C ILE A 125 17.44 6.41 9.48
N SER A 126 16.16 6.41 9.07
CA SER A 126 15.64 5.41 8.13
C SER A 126 14.54 5.99 7.24
N TYR A 127 14.35 5.37 6.08
CA TYR A 127 13.27 5.64 5.14
C TYR A 127 12.72 4.33 4.56
N GLY A 128 11.43 4.29 4.26
CA GLY A 128 10.80 3.16 3.58
C GLY A 128 9.43 3.50 3.04
N ALA A 129 8.90 2.63 2.19
CA ALA A 129 7.53 2.74 1.71
C ALA A 129 6.91 1.38 1.42
N ARG A 130 5.60 1.29 1.60
CA ARG A 130 4.82 0.08 1.33
C ARG A 130 3.40 0.45 0.90
N ALA A 131 2.89 -0.21 -0.12
CA ALA A 131 1.46 -0.17 -0.37
C ALA A 131 0.70 -0.87 0.77
N LEU A 132 -0.52 -0.41 1.03
CA LEU A 132 -1.44 -0.94 2.03
C LEU A 132 -2.85 -1.03 1.45
N ASN A 133 -3.68 -1.92 1.99
CA ASN A 133 -5.06 -2.09 1.51
C ASN A 133 -5.98 -1.07 2.15
N GLU A 134 -6.91 -0.52 1.39
CA GLU A 134 -7.97 0.35 1.88
C GLU A 134 -9.37 0.01 1.35
N GLY A 135 -9.51 -1.05 0.56
CA GLY A 135 -10.82 -1.53 0.11
C GLY A 135 -11.66 -2.22 1.19
N GLY A 136 -11.03 -2.77 2.23
CA GLY A 136 -11.73 -3.36 3.37
C GLY A 136 -12.67 -4.52 2.98
N LEU A 137 -13.80 -4.63 3.69
CA LEU A 137 -14.71 -5.79 3.60
C LEU A 137 -15.17 -6.10 2.16
N GLN A 138 -15.52 -5.06 1.39
CA GLN A 138 -16.09 -5.18 0.04
C GLN A 138 -15.13 -5.85 -0.95
N CYS A 139 -13.83 -5.81 -0.66
CA CYS A 139 -12.78 -6.25 -1.59
C CYS A 139 -12.16 -7.60 -1.22
N ILE A 140 -12.63 -8.24 -0.14
CA ILE A 140 -12.15 -9.55 0.32
C ILE A 140 -12.56 -10.61 -0.71
N PRO A 141 -11.62 -11.32 -1.35
CA PRO A 141 -11.90 -12.36 -2.33
C PRO A 141 -12.32 -13.67 -1.66
N LYS A 142 -12.65 -14.69 -2.47
CA LYS A 142 -12.61 -16.08 -2.03
C LYS A 142 -11.20 -16.41 -1.51
N LEU A 143 -11.11 -17.05 -0.36
CA LEU A 143 -9.87 -17.20 0.41
C LEU A 143 -9.21 -18.57 0.26
N SER A 144 -9.95 -19.60 -0.16
CA SER A 144 -9.45 -20.95 -0.38
C SER A 144 -9.64 -21.43 -1.81
N PHE A 145 -8.78 -22.35 -2.23
CA PHE A 145 -8.83 -23.04 -3.52
C PHE A 145 -8.13 -24.40 -3.40
N PRO A 146 -8.28 -25.30 -4.40
CA PRO A 146 -7.60 -26.58 -4.39
C PRO A 146 -6.09 -26.46 -4.17
N GLY A 147 -5.61 -26.94 -3.02
CA GLY A 147 -4.20 -26.96 -2.63
C GLY A 147 -3.67 -25.67 -2.00
N GLY A 148 -4.50 -24.70 -1.64
CA GLY A 148 -4.01 -23.50 -0.95
C GLY A 148 -5.05 -22.54 -0.38
N CYS A 149 -4.56 -21.54 0.33
CA CYS A 149 -5.35 -20.43 0.84
C CYS A 149 -4.56 -19.12 0.93
N LEU A 150 -5.29 -18.00 1.04
CA LEU A 150 -4.77 -16.64 1.15
C LEU A 150 -4.97 -16.11 2.56
N ILE A 151 -3.94 -15.52 3.16
CA ILE A 151 -3.99 -14.94 4.51
C ILE A 151 -3.43 -13.53 4.55
N GLY A 152 -3.76 -12.78 5.60
CA GLY A 152 -3.15 -11.49 5.90
C GLY A 152 -3.59 -10.34 5.00
N CYS A 153 -2.64 -9.46 4.71
CA CYS A 153 -2.87 -8.32 3.82
C CYS A 153 -2.86 -8.71 2.33
N SER A 154 -2.58 -9.96 1.97
CA SER A 154 -2.73 -10.41 0.58
C SER A 154 -4.20 -10.38 0.12
N PRO A 155 -5.15 -11.09 0.77
CA PRO A 155 -6.58 -10.95 0.49
C PRO A 155 -7.16 -9.62 1.00
N GLY A 156 -6.54 -8.99 2.00
CA GLY A 156 -6.78 -7.60 2.38
C GLY A 156 -7.64 -7.36 3.61
N PHE A 157 -7.24 -7.91 4.76
CA PHE A 157 -7.97 -7.74 6.04
C PHE A 157 -7.64 -6.45 6.82
N MET A 158 -7.32 -5.34 6.15
CA MET A 158 -6.97 -4.09 6.84
C MET A 158 -8.23 -3.34 7.34
N VAL A 159 -8.20 -2.92 8.60
CA VAL A 159 -9.21 -2.03 9.21
C VAL A 159 -8.77 -0.58 9.02
N VAL A 160 -9.13 -0.02 7.86
CA VAL A 160 -8.68 1.29 7.36
C VAL A 160 -8.81 2.43 8.37
N PRO A 161 -9.96 2.70 9.00
CA PRO A 161 -10.09 3.84 9.91
C PRO A 161 -9.25 3.73 11.18
N LYS A 162 -8.75 2.53 11.50
CA LYS A 162 -7.82 2.31 12.61
C LYS A 162 -6.36 2.30 12.17
N ILE A 163 -6.10 2.27 10.87
CA ILE A 163 -4.77 2.08 10.26
C ILE A 163 -4.11 0.78 10.81
N LYS A 164 -4.90 -0.28 10.95
CA LYS A 164 -4.46 -1.55 11.55
C LYS A 164 -4.88 -2.74 10.70
N GLY A 165 -3.89 -3.53 10.28
CA GLY A 165 -4.09 -4.80 9.58
C GLY A 165 -3.29 -5.98 10.17
N THR A 166 -2.40 -5.72 11.12
CA THR A 166 -1.52 -6.75 11.68
C THR A 166 -2.28 -7.76 12.55
N HIS A 167 -3.15 -7.28 13.44
CA HIS A 167 -3.91 -8.15 14.35
C HIS A 167 -4.91 -9.02 13.59
N THR A 168 -5.53 -8.48 12.54
CA THR A 168 -6.41 -9.23 11.65
C THR A 168 -5.60 -10.20 10.77
N ALA A 169 -4.43 -9.81 10.27
CA ALA A 169 -3.57 -10.73 9.54
C ALA A 169 -3.15 -11.93 10.39
N MET A 170 -2.70 -11.71 11.62
CA MET A 170 -2.37 -12.77 12.58
C MET A 170 -3.56 -13.69 12.83
N LYS A 171 -4.74 -13.14 13.15
CA LYS A 171 -5.93 -13.97 13.39
C LYS A 171 -6.34 -14.75 12.14
N SER A 172 -6.15 -14.20 10.94
CA SER A 172 -6.46 -14.90 9.69
C SER A 172 -5.55 -16.11 9.48
N ALA A 173 -4.28 -16.02 9.88
CA ALA A 173 -3.32 -17.11 9.82
C ALA A 173 -3.68 -18.22 10.82
N MET A 174 -4.06 -17.84 12.05
CA MET A 174 -4.49 -18.80 13.08
C MET A 174 -5.69 -19.63 12.60
N LEU A 175 -6.72 -18.97 12.07
CA LEU A 175 -7.92 -19.65 11.57
C LEU A 175 -7.63 -20.51 10.34
N ALA A 176 -6.74 -20.08 9.45
CA ALA A 176 -6.29 -20.88 8.32
C ALA A 176 -5.55 -22.14 8.80
N ALA A 177 -4.65 -22.01 9.79
CA ALA A 177 -3.93 -23.13 10.37
C ALA A 177 -4.88 -24.18 10.99
N GLU A 178 -5.87 -23.72 11.76
CA GLU A 178 -6.90 -24.62 12.31
C GLU A 178 -7.67 -25.36 11.21
N SER A 179 -8.11 -24.65 10.15
CA SER A 179 -8.84 -25.27 9.03
C SER A 179 -8.00 -26.20 8.17
N ILE A 180 -6.70 -25.90 7.99
CA ILE A 180 -5.76 -26.79 7.30
C ILE A 180 -5.57 -28.06 8.13
N PHE A 181 -5.37 -27.93 9.45
CA PHE A 181 -5.20 -29.07 10.34
C PHE A 181 -6.44 -29.97 10.37
N GLU A 182 -7.64 -29.40 10.41
CA GLU A 182 -8.89 -30.16 10.24
C GLU A 182 -8.92 -30.92 8.92
N SER A 183 -8.53 -30.28 7.82
CA SER A 183 -8.55 -30.89 6.48
C SER A 183 -7.53 -32.02 6.34
N LEU A 184 -6.36 -31.88 6.96
CA LEU A 184 -5.30 -32.90 6.95
C LEU A 184 -5.65 -34.13 7.81
N ASN A 185 -6.44 -33.96 8.87
CA ASN A 185 -6.86 -35.05 9.76
C ASN A 185 -8.21 -35.68 9.38
N ASN A 186 -8.85 -35.21 8.32
CA ASN A 186 -10.03 -35.88 7.79
C ASN A 186 -9.59 -37.18 7.08
N GLU A 187 -10.12 -38.32 7.50
CA GLU A 187 -9.83 -39.64 6.91
C GLU A 187 -10.11 -39.68 5.40
N GLU A 188 -11.09 -38.92 4.91
CA GLU A 188 -11.39 -38.78 3.49
C GLU A 188 -10.22 -38.18 2.67
N ASN A 189 -9.30 -37.48 3.33
CA ASN A 189 -8.14 -36.81 2.72
C ASN A 189 -6.82 -37.54 2.96
N ALA A 190 -6.83 -38.76 3.51
CA ALA A 190 -5.61 -39.50 3.86
C ALA A 190 -4.64 -39.62 2.67
N ASP A 191 -5.16 -40.03 1.51
CA ASP A 191 -4.41 -40.22 0.26
C ASP A 191 -4.46 -39.01 -0.68
N ALA A 192 -5.05 -37.89 -0.24
CA ALA A 192 -5.17 -36.71 -1.09
C ALA A 192 -3.80 -36.06 -1.35
N VAL A 193 -3.53 -35.79 -2.64
CA VAL A 193 -2.31 -35.08 -3.10
C VAL A 193 -2.29 -33.63 -2.60
N TRP A 194 -3.47 -33.03 -2.42
CA TRP A 194 -3.67 -31.69 -1.89
C TRP A 194 -4.95 -31.63 -1.05
N VAL A 195 -5.05 -30.62 -0.19
CA VAL A 195 -6.26 -30.32 0.58
C VAL A 195 -6.67 -28.86 0.38
N GLU A 196 -7.98 -28.58 0.40
CA GLU A 196 -8.52 -27.22 0.45
C GLU A 196 -9.12 -26.96 1.84
N PRO A 197 -8.69 -25.93 2.58
CA PRO A 197 -9.23 -25.61 3.90
C PRO A 197 -10.60 -24.92 3.81
N VAL A 198 -11.63 -25.67 3.38
CA VAL A 198 -12.97 -25.13 3.07
C VAL A 198 -13.69 -24.49 4.28
N THR A 199 -13.35 -24.88 5.51
CA THR A 199 -13.93 -24.27 6.73
C THR A 199 -13.37 -22.88 7.03
N TYR A 200 -12.27 -22.48 6.38
CA TYR A 200 -11.53 -21.26 6.69
C TYR A 200 -12.39 -20.00 6.55
N GLU A 201 -13.10 -19.84 5.43
CA GLU A 201 -13.95 -18.65 5.21
C GLU A 201 -15.07 -18.54 6.23
N LYS A 202 -15.69 -19.67 6.58
CA LYS A 202 -16.73 -19.71 7.61
C LYS A 202 -16.16 -19.27 8.95
N LYS A 203 -15.00 -19.80 9.35
CA LYS A 203 -14.32 -19.39 10.60
C LYS A 203 -13.97 -17.91 10.63
N ILE A 204 -13.54 -17.34 9.50
CA ILE A 204 -13.30 -15.90 9.39
C ILE A 204 -14.61 -15.14 9.64
N LYS A 205 -15.69 -15.48 8.92
CA LYS A 205 -17.00 -14.82 9.04
C LYS A 205 -17.60 -14.91 10.44
N ASP A 206 -17.35 -16.02 11.15
CA ASP A 206 -17.81 -16.25 12.52
C ASP A 206 -16.94 -15.54 13.58
N SER A 207 -15.74 -15.07 13.21
CA SER A 207 -14.78 -14.46 14.14
C SER A 207 -15.06 -12.99 14.45
N TRP A 208 -14.37 -12.47 15.48
CA TRP A 208 -14.39 -11.04 15.80
C TRP A 208 -13.85 -10.16 14.67
N MET A 209 -12.95 -10.68 13.84
CA MET A 209 -12.33 -9.92 12.75
C MET A 209 -13.38 -9.52 11.72
N TRP A 210 -14.28 -10.42 11.35
CA TRP A 210 -15.32 -10.11 10.36
C TRP A 210 -16.26 -9.03 10.89
N LYS A 211 -16.62 -9.09 12.18
CA LYS A 211 -17.43 -8.05 12.83
C LYS A 211 -16.72 -6.68 12.82
N GLU A 212 -15.41 -6.66 13.07
CA GLU A 212 -14.62 -5.44 13.03
C GLU A 212 -14.55 -4.82 11.62
N LEU A 213 -14.23 -5.63 10.61
CA LEU A 213 -14.20 -5.20 9.20
C LEU A 213 -15.59 -4.74 8.74
N TYR A 214 -16.64 -5.47 9.12
CA TYR A 214 -18.01 -5.13 8.78
C TYR A 214 -18.44 -3.79 9.38
N ALA A 215 -18.13 -3.52 10.65
CA ALA A 215 -18.45 -2.23 11.26
C ALA A 215 -17.75 -1.06 10.55
N ALA A 216 -16.53 -1.26 10.05
CA ALA A 216 -15.74 -0.21 9.39
C ALA A 216 -16.01 -0.06 7.87
N ARG A 217 -16.80 -0.96 7.26
CA ARG A 217 -16.88 -1.14 5.80
C ARG A 217 -17.23 0.12 5.00
N ASN A 218 -18.02 1.03 5.57
CA ASN A 218 -18.48 2.23 4.88
C ASN A 218 -17.59 3.46 5.11
N VAL A 219 -16.60 3.37 6.01
CA VAL A 219 -15.77 4.54 6.34
C VAL A 219 -14.98 5.00 5.13
N ARG A 220 -14.13 4.15 4.52
CA ARG A 220 -13.32 4.57 3.37
C ARG A 220 -14.14 5.01 2.14
N PRO A 221 -15.17 4.26 1.69
CA PRO A 221 -16.00 4.69 0.56
C PRO A 221 -16.71 6.04 0.77
N SER A 222 -17.03 6.41 2.02
CA SER A 222 -17.72 7.68 2.30
C SER A 222 -16.89 8.93 1.91
N PHE A 223 -15.56 8.78 1.78
CA PHE A 223 -14.65 9.84 1.32
C PHE A 223 -14.76 10.11 -0.18
N HIS A 224 -15.41 9.25 -0.97
CA HIS A 224 -15.62 9.49 -2.41
C HIS A 224 -16.78 10.46 -2.70
N SER A 225 -17.50 10.92 -1.67
CA SER A 225 -18.55 11.92 -1.85
C SER A 225 -17.96 13.24 -2.40
N PRO A 226 -18.77 14.11 -3.04
CA PRO A 226 -18.30 15.44 -3.47
C PRO A 226 -17.75 16.33 -2.35
N LEU A 227 -18.05 16.00 -1.08
CA LEU A 227 -17.52 16.69 0.10
C LEU A 227 -16.13 16.19 0.50
N GLY A 228 -15.64 15.09 -0.08
CA GLY A 228 -14.31 14.55 0.16
C GLY A 228 -14.08 14.18 1.63
N VAL A 229 -12.92 14.57 2.17
CA VAL A 229 -12.53 14.39 3.58
C VAL A 229 -13.60 14.87 4.56
N PHE A 230 -14.25 16.00 4.30
CA PHE A 230 -15.29 16.52 5.20
C PHE A 230 -16.53 15.62 5.24
N GLY A 231 -16.93 15.10 4.07
CA GLY A 231 -18.03 14.13 3.99
C GLY A 231 -17.68 12.82 4.69
N GLY A 232 -16.46 12.33 4.48
CA GLY A 232 -15.97 11.10 5.12
C GLY A 232 -15.89 11.21 6.65
N LEU A 233 -15.39 12.33 7.17
CA LEU A 233 -15.34 12.60 8.61
C LEU A 233 -16.73 12.69 9.23
N LEU A 234 -17.65 13.43 8.60
CA LEU A 234 -19.04 13.54 9.05
C LEU A 234 -19.73 12.16 9.07
N TYR A 235 -19.58 11.37 7.99
CA TYR A 235 -20.11 10.01 7.90
C TYR A 235 -19.54 9.13 9.00
N THR A 236 -18.23 9.21 9.24
CA THR A 236 -17.55 8.43 10.30
C THR A 236 -18.11 8.79 11.68
N GLY A 237 -18.28 10.08 11.99
CA GLY A 237 -18.87 10.52 13.27
C GLY A 237 -20.29 9.97 13.47
N LEU A 238 -21.14 10.09 12.45
CA LEU A 238 -22.54 9.70 12.55
C LEU A 238 -22.75 8.18 12.52
N PHE A 239 -22.20 7.48 11.52
CA PHE A 239 -22.53 6.08 11.28
C PHE A 239 -21.56 5.12 11.97
N TYR A 240 -20.28 5.47 12.10
CA TYR A 240 -19.29 4.59 12.73
C TYR A 240 -19.16 4.85 14.24
N ILE A 241 -18.99 6.10 14.67
CA ILE A 241 -18.84 6.43 16.09
C ILE A 241 -20.17 6.33 16.83
N LEU A 242 -21.22 7.03 16.38
CA LEU A 242 -22.54 6.96 17.03
C LEU A 242 -23.29 5.68 16.64
N GLY A 243 -23.40 5.39 15.34
CA GLY A 243 -24.16 4.26 14.80
C GLY A 243 -23.48 2.88 14.89
N ARG A 244 -22.19 2.82 15.25
CA ARG A 244 -21.40 1.58 15.38
C ARG A 244 -21.34 0.71 14.11
N GLY A 245 -21.51 1.32 12.93
CA GLY A 245 -21.44 0.62 11.64
C GLY A 245 -22.62 -0.31 11.35
N LYS A 246 -23.77 -0.08 12.02
CA LYS A 246 -24.97 -0.93 11.94
C LYS A 246 -25.94 -0.54 10.83
N GLU A 247 -25.58 0.41 9.98
CA GLU A 247 -26.45 0.81 8.87
C GLU A 247 -26.82 -0.39 7.97
N PRO A 248 -28.06 -0.48 7.46
CA PRO A 248 -28.53 -1.61 6.66
C PRO A 248 -28.08 -1.54 5.19
N TRP A 249 -26.95 -0.89 4.89
CA TRP A 249 -26.39 -0.78 3.53
C TRP A 249 -24.87 -0.91 3.53
N THR A 250 -24.31 -1.12 2.34
CA THR A 250 -22.85 -1.14 2.10
C THR A 250 -22.55 -0.25 0.90
N LEU A 251 -21.70 0.75 1.11
CA LEU A 251 -21.18 1.65 0.07
C LEU A 251 -20.15 0.92 -0.80
N LYS A 252 -19.98 1.39 -2.03
CA LYS A 252 -19.04 0.84 -3.01
C LYS A 252 -17.85 1.78 -3.21
N HIS A 253 -16.67 1.24 -3.52
CA HIS A 253 -15.49 2.03 -3.89
C HIS A 253 -15.57 2.51 -5.34
N GLY A 254 -16.16 1.69 -6.21
CA GLY A 254 -16.29 1.97 -7.64
C GLY A 254 -15.18 1.29 -8.45
N GLY A 255 -14.53 2.05 -9.35
CA GLY A 255 -13.47 1.55 -10.23
C GLY A 255 -12.09 1.41 -9.54
N ARG A 256 -11.16 0.74 -10.23
CA ARG A 256 -9.79 0.49 -9.75
C ARG A 256 -9.00 1.80 -9.60
N ASP A 257 -8.04 1.81 -8.69
CA ASP A 257 -7.13 2.92 -8.46
C ASP A 257 -6.36 3.35 -9.72
N ALA A 258 -5.95 2.38 -10.54
CA ALA A 258 -5.30 2.59 -11.84
C ALA A 258 -6.13 3.44 -12.81
N ASP A 259 -7.46 3.32 -12.74
CA ASP A 259 -8.39 3.99 -13.68
C ASP A 259 -8.79 5.40 -13.20
N ARG A 260 -8.25 5.88 -12.07
CA ARG A 260 -8.64 7.17 -11.46
C ARG A 260 -7.89 8.39 -11.97
N LEU A 261 -6.75 8.21 -12.64
CA LEU A 261 -5.99 9.36 -13.16
C LEU A 261 -6.77 10.06 -14.27
N LYS A 262 -6.80 11.40 -14.19
CA LYS A 262 -7.23 12.25 -15.28
C LYS A 262 -6.05 12.51 -16.23
N PRO A 263 -6.31 12.79 -17.52
CA PRO A 263 -5.27 13.26 -18.43
C PRO A 263 -4.54 14.48 -17.86
N ALA A 264 -3.24 14.56 -18.08
CA ALA A 264 -2.39 15.65 -17.57
C ALA A 264 -2.88 17.03 -18.05
N SER A 265 -3.39 17.12 -19.28
CA SER A 265 -3.98 18.33 -19.86
C SER A 265 -5.20 18.87 -19.11
N GLN A 266 -5.84 18.07 -18.26
CA GLN A 266 -7.00 18.46 -17.44
C GLN A 266 -6.63 18.78 -15.99
N CYS A 267 -5.34 18.69 -15.65
CA CYS A 267 -4.83 18.82 -14.29
C CYS A 267 -3.81 19.94 -14.19
N LYS A 268 -3.69 20.52 -13.00
CA LYS A 268 -2.66 21.52 -12.72
C LYS A 268 -1.41 20.84 -12.17
N PRO A 269 -0.21 21.10 -12.73
CA PRO A 269 1.04 20.69 -12.12
C PRO A 269 1.16 21.21 -10.68
N ILE A 270 1.76 20.41 -9.81
CA ILE A 270 1.96 20.77 -8.40
C ILE A 270 3.41 21.22 -8.23
N ALA A 271 3.58 22.49 -7.84
CA ALA A 271 4.89 23.02 -7.49
C ALA A 271 5.27 22.57 -6.08
N TYR A 272 6.18 21.62 -5.98
CA TYR A 272 6.74 21.18 -4.71
C TYR A 272 7.98 22.00 -4.35
N PRO A 273 8.13 22.45 -3.09
CA PRO A 273 9.35 23.09 -2.61
C PRO A 273 10.57 22.19 -2.81
N LYS A 274 11.74 22.81 -2.98
CA LYS A 274 13.02 22.08 -2.90
C LYS A 274 13.25 21.60 -1.47
N PRO A 275 13.82 20.40 -1.27
CA PRO A 275 14.19 19.94 0.06
C PRO A 275 15.23 20.87 0.69
N ASP A 276 15.18 21.05 2.02
CA ASP A 276 16.12 21.89 2.77
C ASP A 276 17.33 21.10 3.31
N GLY A 277 17.28 19.77 3.29
CA GLY A 277 18.32 18.88 3.82
C GLY A 277 18.30 18.72 5.33
N GLU A 278 17.32 19.32 6.03
CA GLU A 278 17.19 19.26 7.49
C GLU A 278 15.87 18.61 7.90
N ILE A 279 14.75 19.09 7.36
CA ILE A 279 13.40 18.58 7.62
C ILE A 279 12.89 17.79 6.42
N SER A 280 13.19 18.27 5.21
CA SER A 280 12.81 17.64 3.94
C SER A 280 14.05 17.26 3.12
N PHE A 281 13.99 16.13 2.43
CA PHE A 281 15.13 15.54 1.73
C PHE A 281 14.76 15.13 0.31
N ASP A 282 15.77 14.95 -0.53
CA ASP A 282 15.60 14.41 -1.87
C ASP A 282 15.36 12.89 -1.85
N LEU A 283 14.90 12.36 -2.98
CA LEU A 283 14.50 10.97 -3.10
C LEU A 283 15.70 10.01 -3.04
N LEU A 284 16.86 10.39 -3.58
CA LEU A 284 18.02 9.51 -3.65
C LEU A 284 18.68 9.33 -2.28
N SER A 285 18.84 10.41 -1.51
CA SER A 285 19.28 10.31 -0.11
C SER A 285 18.30 9.53 0.76
N SER A 286 17.00 9.63 0.47
CA SER A 286 15.98 8.76 1.06
C SER A 286 16.18 7.29 0.71
N VAL A 287 16.37 6.96 -0.56
CA VAL A 287 16.58 5.57 -0.99
C VAL A 287 17.81 4.96 -0.31
N ALA A 288 18.89 5.71 -0.13
CA ALA A 288 20.06 5.25 0.62
C ALA A 288 19.72 4.78 2.05
N LEU A 289 18.82 5.49 2.75
CA LEU A 289 18.37 5.15 4.11
C LEU A 289 17.42 3.93 4.18
N THR A 290 17.06 3.34 3.04
CA THR A 290 16.33 2.05 3.01
C THR A 290 17.26 0.85 3.08
N GLY A 291 18.56 1.08 2.86
CA GLY A 291 19.56 0.03 2.67
C GLY A 291 19.26 -0.89 1.47
N THR A 292 18.39 -0.47 0.54
CA THR A 292 17.98 -1.31 -0.58
C THR A 292 19.13 -1.56 -1.54
N ASN A 293 19.30 -2.81 -1.97
CA ASN A 293 20.24 -3.17 -3.01
C ASN A 293 19.77 -4.41 -3.78
N HIS A 294 20.24 -4.57 -5.01
CA HIS A 294 20.03 -5.75 -5.84
C HIS A 294 21.31 -6.04 -6.63
N GLU A 295 21.53 -7.28 -7.04
CA GLU A 295 22.54 -7.59 -8.07
C GLU A 295 22.23 -6.78 -9.33
N HIS A 296 23.22 -6.09 -9.87
CA HIS A 296 23.05 -5.19 -11.02
C HIS A 296 22.89 -5.99 -12.33
N ASP A 297 23.56 -7.13 -12.44
CA ASP A 297 23.53 -8.01 -13.61
C ASP A 297 22.38 -9.03 -13.54
N GLN A 298 21.16 -8.54 -13.24
CA GLN A 298 19.94 -9.34 -13.29
C GLN A 298 18.85 -8.63 -14.11
N PRO A 299 17.96 -9.35 -14.79
CA PRO A 299 16.88 -8.73 -15.54
C PRO A 299 15.96 -7.93 -14.58
N PRO A 300 15.44 -6.76 -15.01
CA PRO A 300 14.51 -5.98 -14.21
C PRO A 300 13.28 -6.81 -13.79
N HIS A 301 13.05 -6.92 -12.49
CA HIS A 301 11.86 -7.55 -11.92
C HIS A 301 10.58 -6.68 -12.06
N LEU A 302 10.73 -5.48 -12.65
CA LEU A 302 9.67 -4.56 -13.04
C LEU A 302 9.37 -4.77 -14.52
N THR A 303 8.72 -5.88 -14.84
CA THR A 303 8.46 -6.26 -16.23
C THR A 303 7.37 -5.40 -16.85
N LEU A 304 7.50 -5.12 -18.15
CA LEU A 304 6.47 -4.48 -18.96
C LEU A 304 5.83 -5.53 -19.87
N LYS A 305 4.51 -5.45 -20.08
CA LYS A 305 3.84 -6.29 -21.08
C LYS A 305 4.13 -5.80 -22.50
N ASP A 306 4.29 -4.49 -22.64
CA ASP A 306 4.61 -3.79 -23.88
C ASP A 306 5.52 -2.59 -23.58
N ASP A 307 6.71 -2.56 -24.18
CA ASP A 307 7.73 -1.53 -23.93
C ASP A 307 7.39 -0.17 -24.55
N SER A 308 6.45 -0.08 -25.50
CA SER A 308 6.07 1.20 -26.12
C SER A 308 5.10 2.02 -25.25
N VAL A 309 4.23 1.32 -24.52
CA VAL A 309 3.11 1.90 -23.76
C VAL A 309 3.53 2.99 -22.74
N PRO A 310 4.65 2.86 -22.00
CA PRO A 310 5.06 3.92 -21.08
C PRO A 310 5.30 5.26 -21.75
N VAL A 311 5.83 5.29 -22.98
CA VAL A 311 6.07 6.53 -23.71
C VAL A 311 4.80 6.94 -24.47
N GLU A 312 4.24 6.04 -25.28
CA GLU A 312 3.13 6.34 -26.19
C GLU A 312 1.82 6.66 -25.47
N LYS A 313 1.62 6.13 -24.26
CA LYS A 313 0.39 6.32 -23.48
C LYS A 313 0.64 6.98 -22.14
N ASN A 314 1.48 6.43 -21.28
CA ASN A 314 1.62 6.93 -19.91
C ASN A 314 2.24 8.34 -19.92
N TYR A 315 3.33 8.53 -20.65
CA TYR A 315 3.96 9.84 -20.81
C TYR A 315 3.07 10.81 -21.59
N ALA A 316 2.61 10.41 -22.78
CA ALA A 316 1.83 11.27 -23.67
C ALA A 316 0.50 11.77 -23.06
N VAL A 317 -0.23 10.93 -22.32
CA VAL A 317 -1.56 11.27 -21.79
C VAL A 317 -1.51 11.75 -20.34
N PHE A 318 -0.65 11.13 -19.52
CA PHE A 318 -0.62 11.33 -18.07
C PHE A 318 0.69 11.97 -17.58
N ASN A 319 1.58 12.40 -18.47
CA ASN A 319 2.88 12.98 -18.11
C ASN A 319 3.73 12.04 -17.23
N GLY A 320 3.69 10.74 -17.54
CA GLY A 320 4.61 9.75 -16.99
C GLY A 320 4.48 9.56 -15.47
N PRO A 321 3.29 9.20 -14.95
CA PRO A 321 3.03 9.14 -13.52
C PRO A 321 3.94 8.14 -12.76
N GLU A 322 4.53 7.17 -13.45
CA GLU A 322 5.55 6.27 -12.89
C GLU A 322 6.77 6.97 -12.30
N GLY A 323 7.15 8.13 -12.86
CA GLY A 323 8.20 8.99 -12.29
C GLY A 323 7.76 9.78 -11.04
N HIS A 324 6.47 9.77 -10.69
CA HIS A 324 5.92 10.50 -9.54
C HIS A 324 5.43 9.59 -8.42
N PHE A 325 4.70 8.52 -8.74
CA PHE A 325 4.15 7.61 -7.71
C PHE A 325 5.21 6.68 -7.12
N CYS A 326 6.33 6.49 -7.81
CA CYS A 326 7.39 5.62 -7.34
C CYS A 326 8.11 6.26 -6.14
N PRO A 327 8.11 5.62 -4.97
CA PRO A 327 8.79 6.15 -3.78
C PRO A 327 10.31 5.92 -3.81
N ALA A 328 10.89 5.50 -4.94
CA ALA A 328 12.31 5.15 -5.02
C ALA A 328 13.01 5.55 -6.33
N GLY A 329 12.36 6.33 -7.21
CA GLY A 329 13.00 6.81 -8.44
C GLY A 329 13.40 5.69 -9.40
N VAL A 330 12.66 4.58 -9.41
CA VAL A 330 12.92 3.44 -10.31
C VAL A 330 12.65 3.80 -11.77
N TYR A 331 11.64 4.63 -12.02
CA TYR A 331 11.21 4.98 -13.38
C TYR A 331 11.62 6.41 -13.70
N GLU A 332 12.40 6.58 -14.76
CA GLU A 332 12.85 7.89 -15.24
C GLU A 332 12.62 8.00 -16.75
N TYR A 333 12.07 9.13 -17.21
CA TYR A 333 11.96 9.42 -18.63
C TYR A 333 13.17 10.25 -19.06
N VAL A 334 14.10 9.61 -19.74
CA VAL A 334 15.37 10.21 -20.18
C VAL A 334 15.22 10.68 -21.62
N PRO A 335 15.71 11.87 -21.99
CA PRO A 335 15.74 12.31 -23.39
C PRO A 335 16.42 11.28 -24.30
N LEU A 336 15.93 11.13 -25.53
CA LEU A 336 16.60 10.32 -26.53
C LEU A 336 17.95 10.96 -26.93
N GLU A 337 18.95 10.13 -27.24
CA GLU A 337 20.27 10.60 -27.67
C GLU A 337 20.24 11.27 -29.06
N ALA A 338 19.29 10.85 -29.91
CA ALA A 338 19.06 11.42 -31.22
C ALA A 338 17.56 11.70 -31.43
N GLY A 339 17.23 12.92 -31.87
CA GLY A 339 15.87 13.36 -32.15
C GLY A 339 15.11 13.92 -30.94
N ASP A 340 13.84 14.25 -31.16
CA ASP A 340 12.94 14.73 -30.12
C ASP A 340 12.20 13.55 -29.47
N GLY A 341 12.18 13.51 -28.14
CA GLY A 341 11.42 12.51 -27.38
C GLY A 341 12.11 12.03 -26.12
N VAL A 342 11.50 11.04 -25.47
CA VAL A 342 12.00 10.40 -24.26
C VAL A 342 11.92 8.89 -24.37
N ARG A 343 12.81 8.19 -23.66
CA ARG A 343 12.71 6.75 -23.37
C ARG A 343 12.48 6.53 -21.89
N LEU A 344 11.78 5.48 -21.53
CA LEU A 344 11.72 5.03 -20.15
C LEU A 344 13.03 4.31 -19.78
N GLN A 345 13.62 4.67 -18.65
CA GLN A 345 14.69 3.95 -17.99
C GLN A 345 14.18 3.35 -16.68
N ILE A 346 14.46 2.06 -16.47
CA ILE A 346 14.07 1.32 -15.26
C ILE A 346 15.33 1.05 -14.44
N ASN A 347 15.52 1.83 -13.38
CA ASN A 347 16.58 1.67 -12.37
C ASN A 347 16.12 0.63 -11.31
N ALA A 348 16.02 -0.64 -11.71
CA ALA A 348 15.43 -1.71 -10.91
C ALA A 348 16.11 -1.94 -9.55
N GLN A 349 17.41 -1.62 -9.46
CA GLN A 349 18.22 -1.74 -8.25
C GLN A 349 17.72 -0.88 -7.08
N ASN A 350 17.03 0.23 -7.37
CA ASN A 350 16.46 1.12 -6.35
C ASN A 350 15.14 0.61 -5.76
N CYS A 351 14.56 -0.47 -6.29
CA CYS A 351 13.20 -0.86 -5.94
C CYS A 351 13.07 -1.32 -4.47
N ILE A 352 12.30 -0.59 -3.66
CA ILE A 352 12.06 -0.92 -2.24
C ILE A 352 10.87 -1.85 -1.99
N HIS A 353 10.43 -2.63 -2.97
CA HIS A 353 9.41 -3.65 -2.71
C HIS A 353 7.96 -3.15 -2.72
N CYS A 354 7.71 -1.84 -2.77
CA CYS A 354 6.45 -1.23 -2.31
C CYS A 354 5.16 -1.70 -3.03
N LYS A 355 5.26 -2.22 -4.26
CA LYS A 355 4.16 -2.65 -5.17
C LYS A 355 3.31 -1.55 -5.80
N THR A 356 3.52 -0.27 -5.49
CA THR A 356 2.72 0.85 -6.02
C THR A 356 2.64 0.90 -7.54
N CYS A 357 3.73 0.62 -8.25
CA CYS A 357 3.77 0.69 -9.70
C CYS A 357 2.85 -0.32 -10.40
N ASP A 358 2.75 -1.53 -9.86
CA ASP A 358 1.84 -2.56 -10.36
C ASP A 358 0.37 -2.16 -10.10
N ILE A 359 0.10 -1.48 -8.98
CA ILE A 359 -1.24 -1.03 -8.59
C ILE A 359 -1.69 0.20 -9.40
N LYS A 360 -0.86 1.24 -9.48
CA LYS A 360 -1.27 2.59 -9.92
C LYS A 360 -1.01 2.88 -11.39
N CYS A 361 -0.22 2.06 -12.10
CA CYS A 361 0.03 2.25 -13.53
C CYS A 361 -1.31 2.30 -14.31
N PRO A 362 -1.64 3.42 -14.98
CA PRO A 362 -2.96 3.60 -15.60
C PRO A 362 -3.20 2.69 -16.80
N SER A 363 -2.13 2.22 -17.44
CA SER A 363 -2.20 1.24 -18.52
C SER A 363 -2.21 -0.21 -18.02
N GLN A 364 -2.00 -0.45 -16.71
CA GLN A 364 -1.83 -1.79 -16.13
C GLN A 364 -0.78 -2.63 -16.90
N ASN A 365 0.25 -1.94 -17.38
CA ASN A 365 1.32 -2.50 -18.20
C ASN A 365 2.47 -3.10 -17.38
N ILE A 366 2.69 -2.57 -16.17
CA ILE A 366 3.72 -3.04 -15.26
C ILE A 366 3.26 -4.33 -14.57
N ASN A 367 4.15 -5.31 -14.50
CA ASN A 367 3.98 -6.50 -13.68
C ASN A 367 5.21 -6.70 -12.79
N TRP A 368 5.03 -6.49 -11.49
CA TRP A 368 6.06 -6.72 -10.48
C TRP A 368 6.21 -8.21 -10.24
N VAL A 369 7.43 -8.73 -10.37
CA VAL A 369 7.81 -10.09 -9.96
C VAL A 369 8.93 -10.02 -8.92
N VAL A 370 9.24 -11.15 -8.30
CA VAL A 370 10.37 -11.21 -7.37
C VAL A 370 11.70 -11.08 -8.14
N PRO A 371 12.66 -10.26 -7.67
CA PRO A 371 14.05 -10.35 -8.10
C PRO A 371 14.72 -11.60 -7.49
N GLU A 372 16.02 -11.75 -7.73
CA GLU A 372 16.83 -12.73 -7.01
C GLU A 372 16.71 -12.57 -5.49
N ALA A 373 16.77 -13.71 -4.77
CA ALA A 373 16.57 -13.75 -3.33
C ALA A 373 17.66 -12.93 -2.60
N GLY A 374 17.23 -12.15 -1.60
CA GLY A 374 18.12 -11.27 -0.83
C GLY A 374 18.20 -9.84 -1.36
N GLY A 375 17.75 -9.57 -2.59
CA GLY A 375 17.59 -8.20 -3.10
C GLY A 375 16.39 -7.50 -2.46
N GLY A 376 16.48 -6.18 -2.28
CA GLY A 376 15.42 -5.35 -1.72
C GLY A 376 15.86 -4.53 -0.51
N PRO A 377 14.90 -3.91 0.20
CA PRO A 377 15.19 -3.05 1.34
C PRO A 377 15.77 -3.82 2.53
N ALA A 378 16.70 -3.18 3.26
CA ALA A 378 17.28 -3.67 4.50
C ALA A 378 16.75 -2.87 5.69
N TYR A 379 15.44 -2.95 5.90
CA TYR A 379 14.76 -2.21 6.95
C TYR A 379 15.09 -2.74 8.35
N ASP A 380 15.40 -1.84 9.28
CA ASP A 380 15.57 -2.13 10.71
C ASP A 380 14.59 -1.27 11.52
N GLY A 381 13.77 -1.90 12.37
CA GLY A 381 12.76 -1.22 13.19
C GLY A 381 11.61 -0.52 12.43
N MET A 382 11.39 -0.82 11.14
CA MET A 382 10.41 -0.12 10.27
C MET A 382 9.00 -0.72 10.24
#